data_AF-A0A5A9XAA9-F1
#
_entry.id   AF-A0A5A9XAA9-F1
#
_cell.length_a   1.000
_cell.length_b   1.000
_cell.length_c   1.000
_cell.angle_alpha   90.00
_cell.angle_beta   90.00
_cell.angle_gamma   90.00
#
_symmetry.space_group_name_H-M   'P 1'
#
loop_
_entity.id
_entity.type
_entity.pdbx_description
1 polymer ?
#
loop_
_entity_poly.entity_id
_entity_poly.type
_entity_poly.pdbx_seq_one_letter_code
_entity_poly.pdbx_strand_id
1 'polypeptide(L)'
;MSITGLARWDYKMNAKRFFSYLHLLCLPKEVVSQKGLGNEFHGQQLTRTDIFRRTTPLVLDDAPEDIQALFQDYDLSFLNMLWTTFLPEPTKVPEGWHFANMLLNRVVRVPCGRIEAFNDRSLETTEGDHQFTGTLAVSMDAYLDALFCGALFRKHFAAGFADQPTTRLKLEPVAQLCTVFAGGAQYERFWAGVLGLRHE
;
A
#
# COMPACT_ATOMS: atom_id res chain seq x y z
N MET A 1 19.67 9.53 16.70
CA MET A 1 19.67 10.77 15.89
C MET A 1 18.22 11.06 15.55
N SER A 2 17.65 12.13 16.12
CA SER A 2 16.25 12.49 15.90
C SER A 2 16.11 13.18 14.55
N ILE A 3 15.30 12.62 13.65
CA ILE A 3 15.00 13.22 12.34
C ILE A 3 13.91 14.28 12.55
N THR A 4 14.24 15.40 13.20
CA THR A 4 13.31 16.52 13.44
C THR A 4 13.48 17.67 12.44
N GLY A 5 14.13 17.41 11.30
CA GLY A 5 14.50 18.44 10.32
C GLY A 5 14.13 18.14 8.87
N LEU A 6 13.18 17.25 8.58
CA LEU A 6 12.66 17.13 7.22
C LEU A 6 11.70 18.29 6.98
N ALA A 7 12.16 19.28 6.20
CA ALA A 7 11.31 20.28 5.57
C ALA A 7 10.03 19.61 5.06
N ARG A 8 8.87 20.23 5.30
CA ARG A 8 7.58 19.71 4.88
C ARG A 8 7.62 19.49 3.36
N TRP A 9 7.79 18.24 2.94
CA TRP A 9 7.72 17.89 1.53
C TRP A 9 6.27 18.13 1.12
N ASP A 10 5.99 19.23 0.40
CA ASP A 10 4.69 19.44 -0.28
C ASP A 10 4.48 18.46 -1.45
N TYR A 11 5.34 17.44 -1.54
CA TYR A 11 5.26 16.34 -2.47
C TYR A 11 4.32 15.27 -1.92
N LYS A 12 3.02 15.44 -2.17
CA LYS A 12 2.02 14.41 -1.91
C LYS A 12 1.83 13.54 -3.17
N MET A 13 1.68 12.23 -2.97
CA MET A 13 1.30 11.29 -4.03
C MET A 13 -0.20 11.31 -4.28
N ASN A 14 -0.63 12.03 -5.31
CA ASN A 14 -1.98 11.86 -5.83
C ASN A 14 -2.06 10.67 -6.80
N ALA A 15 -3.28 10.29 -7.19
CA ALA A 15 -3.54 9.21 -8.13
C ALA A 15 -2.70 9.31 -9.42
N LYS A 16 -2.62 10.51 -10.03
CA LYS A 16 -1.85 10.73 -11.26
C LYS A 16 -0.37 10.39 -11.08
N ARG A 17 0.24 10.81 -9.97
CA ARG A 17 1.65 10.51 -9.67
C ARG A 17 1.84 9.03 -9.37
N PHE A 18 0.96 8.45 -8.55
CA PHE A 18 0.99 7.03 -8.21
C PHE A 18 1.05 6.17 -9.47
N PHE A 19 0.12 6.41 -10.40
CA PHE A 19 0.09 5.81 -11.72
C PHE A 19 1.37 6.01 -12.51
N SER A 20 1.88 7.25 -12.60
CA SER A 20 3.09 7.53 -13.36
C SER A 20 4.32 6.78 -12.85
N TYR A 21 4.33 6.36 -11.57
CA TYR A 21 5.48 5.68 -10.95
C TYR A 21 5.34 4.16 -10.87
N LEU A 22 4.17 3.56 -11.14
CA LEU A 22 3.98 2.10 -11.04
C LEU A 22 5.03 1.28 -11.80
N HIS A 23 5.49 1.76 -12.96
CA HIS A 23 6.53 1.10 -13.76
C HIS A 23 7.85 0.90 -12.99
N LEU A 24 8.15 1.73 -12.00
CA LEU A 24 9.37 1.63 -11.17
C LEU A 24 9.33 0.43 -10.21
N LEU A 25 8.16 -0.16 -9.96
CA LEU A 25 8.03 -1.35 -9.12
C LEU A 25 8.51 -2.64 -9.81
N CYS A 26 8.68 -2.61 -11.14
CA CYS A 26 9.27 -3.70 -11.90
C CYS A 26 10.79 -3.52 -11.97
N LEU A 27 11.54 -4.56 -11.56
CA LEU A 27 12.97 -4.56 -11.75
C LEU A 27 13.28 -4.81 -13.24
N PRO A 28 14.19 -4.03 -13.85
CA PRO A 28 14.69 -4.33 -15.18
C PRO A 28 15.25 -5.76 -15.26
N LYS A 29 15.11 -6.40 -16.41
CA LYS A 29 15.58 -7.80 -16.63
C LYS A 29 17.06 -7.96 -16.28
N GLU A 30 17.84 -6.93 -16.55
CA GLU A 30 19.27 -6.87 -16.26
C GLU A 30 19.53 -6.94 -14.75
N VAL A 31 18.74 -6.22 -13.94
CA VAL A 31 18.85 -6.24 -12.48
C VAL A 31 18.39 -7.61 -11.93
N VAL A 32 17.34 -8.20 -12.50
CA VAL A 32 16.88 -9.55 -12.13
C VAL A 32 17.98 -10.58 -12.38
N SER A 33 18.63 -10.50 -13.55
CA SER A 33 19.73 -11.37 -13.93
C SER A 33 20.95 -11.18 -13.03
N GLN A 34 21.34 -9.93 -12.75
CA GLN A 34 22.48 -9.62 -11.87
C GLN A 34 22.26 -10.12 -10.43
N LYS A 35 21.00 -10.14 -9.98
CA LYS A 35 20.64 -10.66 -8.65
C LYS A 35 20.45 -12.18 -8.61
N GLY A 36 20.61 -12.88 -9.73
CA GLY A 36 20.46 -14.34 -9.80
C GLY A 36 19.04 -14.83 -9.49
N LEU A 37 18.03 -13.97 -9.64
CA LEU A 37 16.64 -14.27 -9.25
C LEU A 37 15.89 -15.15 -10.27
N GLY A 38 16.46 -15.34 -11.47
CA GLY A 38 15.92 -16.22 -12.51
C GLY A 38 14.72 -15.66 -13.28
N ASN A 39 14.35 -16.31 -14.40
CA ASN A 39 13.24 -15.91 -15.27
C ASN A 39 11.87 -16.10 -14.60
N GLU A 40 11.74 -17.06 -13.68
CA GLU A 40 10.52 -17.28 -12.90
C GLU A 40 10.22 -16.08 -11.99
N PHE A 41 11.24 -15.49 -11.36
CA PHE A 41 11.06 -14.27 -10.57
C PHE A 41 10.61 -13.09 -11.42
N HIS A 42 11.08 -12.97 -12.67
CA HIS A 42 10.59 -11.94 -13.59
C HIS A 42 9.09 -12.14 -13.91
N GLY A 43 8.63 -13.39 -14.09
CA GLY A 43 7.22 -13.70 -14.27
C GLY A 43 6.36 -13.56 -13.01
N GLN A 44 6.96 -13.64 -11.82
CA GLN A 44 6.32 -13.45 -10.51
C GLN A 44 6.40 -12.00 -9.98
N GLN A 45 7.15 -11.11 -10.63
CA GLN A 45 6.98 -9.68 -10.42
C GLN A 45 5.54 -9.30 -10.77
N LEU A 46 5.02 -8.22 -10.15
CA LEU A 46 3.65 -7.73 -10.35
C LEU A 46 3.20 -8.03 -11.77
N THR A 47 2.20 -8.90 -11.90
CA THR A 47 1.89 -9.56 -13.17
C THR A 47 1.64 -8.53 -14.28
N ARG A 48 1.24 -7.31 -13.89
CA ARG A 48 1.28 -6.08 -14.68
C ARG A 48 1.50 -4.89 -13.73
N THR A 49 2.41 -3.97 -14.06
CA THR A 49 2.41 -2.60 -13.50
C THR A 49 1.76 -1.60 -14.46
N ASP A 50 1.27 -2.11 -15.60
CA ASP A 50 0.51 -1.36 -16.58
C ASP A 50 -0.85 -1.01 -16.02
N ILE A 51 -1.15 0.28 -15.98
CA ILE A 51 -2.48 0.75 -15.56
C ILE A 51 -3.49 0.32 -16.63
N PHE A 52 -4.48 -0.47 -16.24
CA PHE A 52 -5.58 -0.80 -17.14
C PHE A 52 -6.61 0.32 -17.10
N ARG A 53 -6.61 1.17 -18.14
CA ARG A 53 -7.66 2.15 -18.31
C ARG A 53 -8.94 1.44 -18.74
N ARG A 54 -10.04 1.71 -18.04
CA ARG A 54 -11.34 1.12 -18.36
C ARG A 54 -11.84 1.64 -19.70
N THR A 55 -12.55 0.79 -20.42
CA THR A 55 -13.29 1.21 -21.62
C THR A 55 -14.52 2.03 -21.26
N THR A 56 -15.13 1.74 -20.11
CA THR A 56 -16.25 2.49 -19.54
C THR A 56 -15.89 2.91 -18.12
N PRO A 57 -15.90 4.21 -17.80
CA PRO A 57 -15.61 4.68 -16.45
C PRO A 57 -16.60 4.10 -15.42
N LEU A 58 -16.13 3.86 -14.20
CA LEU A 58 -17.01 3.49 -13.09
C LEU A 58 -17.85 4.70 -12.67
N VAL A 59 -19.13 4.45 -12.41
CA VAL A 59 -20.02 5.41 -11.77
C VAL A 59 -19.86 5.27 -10.27
N LEU A 60 -19.24 6.26 -9.63
CA LEU A 60 -18.92 6.27 -8.20
C LEU A 60 -19.61 7.46 -7.51
N ASP A 61 -20.93 7.41 -7.48
CA ASP A 61 -21.75 8.49 -6.91
C ASP A 61 -21.41 8.71 -5.41
N ASP A 62 -21.27 9.97 -5.01
CA ASP A 62 -20.88 10.41 -3.67
C ASP A 62 -19.50 9.90 -3.18
N ALA A 63 -18.67 9.35 -4.06
CA ALA A 63 -17.31 8.95 -3.69
C ALA A 63 -16.44 10.19 -3.46
N PRO A 64 -15.55 10.18 -2.45
CA PRO A 64 -14.53 11.19 -2.30
C PRO A 64 -13.64 11.34 -3.55
N GLU A 65 -13.13 12.55 -3.79
CA GLU A 65 -12.33 12.88 -4.99
C GLU A 65 -11.11 11.96 -5.17
N ASP A 66 -10.47 11.55 -4.07
CA ASP A 66 -9.31 10.66 -4.09
C ASP A 66 -9.68 9.23 -4.54
N ILE A 67 -10.84 8.72 -4.13
CA ILE A 67 -11.39 7.44 -4.60
C ILE A 67 -11.78 7.53 -6.08
N GLN A 68 -12.47 8.60 -6.49
CA GLN A 68 -12.81 8.80 -7.91
C GLN A 68 -11.54 8.86 -8.78
N ALA A 69 -10.54 9.64 -8.37
CA ALA A 69 -9.29 9.80 -9.11
C ALA A 69 -8.52 8.48 -9.27
N LEU A 70 -8.64 7.54 -8.33
CA LEU A 70 -7.98 6.24 -8.38
C LEU A 70 -8.75 5.20 -9.21
N PHE A 71 -10.08 5.16 -9.13
CA PHE A 71 -10.85 4.01 -9.62
C PHE A 71 -11.78 4.31 -10.78
N GLN A 72 -12.18 5.56 -10.99
CA GLN A 72 -13.17 5.91 -12.03
C GLN A 72 -12.71 5.46 -13.41
N ASP A 73 -11.48 5.80 -13.78
CA ASP A 73 -10.92 5.51 -15.10
C ASP A 73 -10.05 4.26 -15.14
N TYR A 74 -9.74 3.65 -13.98
CA TYR A 74 -8.68 2.66 -13.87
C TYR A 74 -9.15 1.41 -13.12
N ASP A 75 -8.68 0.26 -13.57
CA ASP A 75 -8.74 -1.00 -12.82
C ASP A 75 -7.40 -1.20 -12.12
N LEU A 76 -7.44 -1.43 -10.81
CA LEU A 76 -6.27 -1.64 -9.96
C LEU A 76 -6.21 -3.07 -9.41
N SER A 77 -7.15 -3.95 -9.79
CA SER A 77 -7.29 -5.30 -9.23
C SER A 77 -6.05 -6.20 -9.39
N PHE A 78 -5.21 -5.92 -10.39
CA PHE A 78 -3.95 -6.63 -10.61
C PHE A 78 -2.79 -6.08 -9.78
N LEU A 79 -2.95 -4.91 -9.13
CA LEU A 79 -1.94 -4.33 -8.27
C LEU A 79 -2.01 -4.96 -6.88
N ASN A 80 -1.03 -5.80 -6.59
CA ASN A 80 -0.76 -6.31 -5.25
C ASN A 80 0.57 -5.74 -4.74
N MET A 81 0.50 -4.93 -3.68
CA MET A 81 1.63 -4.21 -3.11
C MET A 81 1.76 -4.52 -1.64
N LEU A 82 2.93 -5.04 -1.24
CA LEU A 82 3.13 -5.58 0.11
C LEU A 82 2.04 -6.61 0.39
N TRP A 83 1.09 -6.28 1.27
CA TRP A 83 -0.05 -7.12 1.65
C TRP A 83 -1.39 -6.48 1.29
N THR A 84 -1.38 -5.37 0.55
CA THR A 84 -2.55 -4.65 0.08
C THR A 84 -2.88 -5.08 -1.34
N THR A 85 -4.09 -5.59 -1.54
CA THR A 85 -4.67 -5.92 -2.84
C THR A 85 -5.80 -4.95 -3.13
N PHE A 86 -5.69 -4.13 -4.18
CA PHE A 86 -6.74 -3.19 -4.53
C PHE A 86 -7.97 -3.91 -5.08
N LEU A 87 -9.15 -3.37 -4.81
CA LEU A 87 -10.40 -3.91 -5.35
C LEU A 87 -10.53 -3.59 -6.84
N PRO A 88 -11.23 -4.44 -7.62
CA PRO A 88 -11.66 -4.05 -8.95
C PRO A 88 -12.61 -2.86 -8.90
N GLU A 89 -13.47 -2.76 -7.90
CA GLU A 89 -14.39 -1.63 -7.74
C GLU A 89 -14.47 -1.25 -6.25
N PRO A 90 -14.28 0.03 -5.88
CA PRO A 90 -14.45 0.47 -4.50
C PRO A 90 -15.93 0.47 -4.13
N THR A 91 -16.25 0.11 -2.89
CA THR A 91 -17.63 -0.01 -2.41
C THR A 91 -17.89 0.85 -1.19
N LYS A 92 -19.10 1.41 -1.10
CA LYS A 92 -19.55 2.19 0.06
C LYS A 92 -19.96 1.24 1.18
N VAL A 93 -19.38 1.43 2.37
CA VAL A 93 -19.64 0.67 3.59
C VAL A 93 -19.97 1.64 4.74
N PRO A 94 -20.51 1.18 5.88
CA PRO A 94 -20.88 2.07 6.98
C PRO A 94 -19.76 3.01 7.44
N GLU A 95 -18.51 2.55 7.42
CA GLU A 95 -17.34 3.30 7.88
C GLU A 95 -16.77 4.26 6.84
N GLY A 96 -17.15 4.15 5.56
CA GLY A 96 -16.61 4.96 4.48
C GLY A 96 -16.54 4.21 3.15
N TRP A 97 -15.45 4.40 2.41
CA TRP A 97 -15.24 3.77 1.11
C TRP A 97 -14.18 2.67 1.21
N HIS A 98 -14.60 1.41 1.07
CA HIS A 98 -13.72 0.24 1.01
C HIS A 98 -13.11 0.13 -0.38
N PHE A 99 -11.78 0.15 -0.49
CA PHE A 99 -11.09 0.21 -1.79
C PHE A 99 -9.96 -0.82 -1.95
N ALA A 100 -9.53 -1.47 -0.87
CA ALA A 100 -8.52 -2.51 -0.92
C ALA A 100 -8.71 -3.53 0.21
N ASN A 101 -8.05 -4.68 0.09
CA ASN A 101 -7.99 -5.74 1.09
C ASN A 101 -6.56 -5.97 1.56
N MET A 102 -6.44 -6.28 2.84
CA MET A 102 -5.33 -7.00 3.44
C MET A 102 -5.81 -8.39 3.87
N LEU A 103 -4.89 -9.27 4.28
CA LEU A 103 -5.18 -10.69 4.58
C LEU A 103 -6.50 -10.94 5.34
N LEU A 104 -6.74 -10.20 6.42
CA LEU A 104 -7.92 -10.33 7.28
C LEU A 104 -8.69 -9.01 7.44
N ASN A 105 -8.34 -7.98 6.67
CA ASN A 105 -8.89 -6.64 6.88
C ASN A 105 -9.29 -6.00 5.56
N ARG A 106 -10.42 -5.30 5.56
CA ARG A 106 -10.72 -4.31 4.55
C ARG A 106 -10.02 -3.00 4.87
N VAL A 107 -9.58 -2.31 3.83
CA VAL A 107 -8.96 -0.98 3.91
C VAL A 107 -9.98 0.05 3.43
N VAL A 108 -10.28 1.00 4.31
CA VAL A 108 -11.38 1.95 4.15
C VAL A 108 -10.87 3.38 4.24
N ARG A 109 -11.29 4.21 3.29
CA ARG A 109 -11.17 5.68 3.36
C ARG A 109 -12.37 6.19 4.14
N VAL A 110 -12.17 6.57 5.39
CA VAL A 110 -13.24 7.04 6.30
C VAL A 110 -13.64 8.51 6.01
N PRO A 111 -14.81 9.01 6.45
CA PRO A 111 -15.28 10.36 6.11
C PRO A 111 -14.29 11.48 6.39
N CYS A 112 -13.53 11.39 7.50
CA CYS A 112 -12.50 12.37 7.86
C CYS A 112 -11.24 12.34 6.98
N GLY A 113 -11.17 11.47 5.97
CA GLY A 113 -10.08 11.39 5.00
C GLY A 113 -8.97 10.39 5.33
N ARG A 114 -8.93 9.88 6.56
CA ARG A 114 -7.95 8.87 6.97
C ARG A 114 -8.17 7.53 6.27
N ILE A 115 -7.10 6.74 6.23
CA ILE A 115 -7.16 5.35 5.81
C ILE A 115 -7.11 4.47 7.06
N GLU A 116 -8.12 3.62 7.22
CA GLU A 116 -8.32 2.78 8.40
C GLU A 116 -8.59 1.34 7.97
N ALA A 117 -8.20 0.39 8.82
CA ALA A 117 -8.44 -1.03 8.61
C ALA A 117 -9.55 -1.52 9.54
N PHE A 118 -10.38 -2.41 9.01
CA PHE A 118 -11.46 -3.09 9.73
C PHE A 118 -11.43 -4.56 9.38
N ASN A 119 -11.82 -5.45 10.30
CA ASN A 119 -11.89 -6.88 10.02
C ASN A 119 -12.76 -7.20 8.79
N ASP A 120 -12.31 -8.14 7.96
CA ASP A 120 -13.08 -8.66 6.84
C ASP A 120 -14.05 -9.75 7.35
N ARG A 121 -15.36 -9.45 7.27
CA ARG A 121 -16.45 -10.34 7.75
C ARG A 121 -16.65 -11.60 6.91
N SER A 122 -16.00 -11.72 5.75
CA SER A 122 -16.09 -12.94 4.93
C SER A 122 -15.47 -14.18 5.60
N LEU A 123 -14.70 -13.98 6.68
CA LEU A 123 -14.16 -15.01 7.56
C LEU A 123 -14.94 -15.03 8.88
N GLU A 124 -15.98 -15.86 8.94
CA GLU A 124 -16.67 -16.36 10.13
C GLU A 124 -16.55 -15.52 11.42
N THR A 125 -17.28 -14.40 11.52
CA THR A 125 -17.51 -13.74 12.82
C THR A 125 -18.96 -13.30 12.99
N THR A 126 -19.53 -13.72 14.12
CA THR A 126 -20.89 -13.46 14.60
C THR A 126 -21.22 -11.96 14.67
N GLU A 127 -22.51 -11.65 14.52
CA GLU A 127 -23.10 -10.31 14.48
C GLU A 127 -22.56 -9.34 15.56
N GLY A 128 -22.20 -8.13 15.14
CA GLY A 128 -21.99 -6.97 16.02
C GLY A 128 -20.70 -6.19 15.78
N ASP A 129 -19.63 -6.86 15.31
CA ASP A 129 -18.30 -6.27 15.38
C ASP A 129 -17.81 -5.74 14.02
N HIS A 130 -18.03 -4.45 13.81
CA HIS A 130 -17.22 -3.62 12.90
C HIS A 130 -15.89 -3.28 13.60
N GLN A 131 -15.11 -4.29 13.98
CA GLN A 131 -13.91 -4.08 14.79
C GLN A 131 -12.85 -3.33 13.96
N PHE A 132 -12.73 -2.03 14.27
CA PHE A 132 -11.61 -1.19 13.86
C PHE A 132 -10.30 -1.85 14.33
N THR A 133 -9.40 -2.13 13.39
CA THR A 133 -8.12 -2.78 13.67
C THR A 133 -6.95 -1.81 13.70
N GLY A 134 -7.13 -0.59 13.21
CA GLY A 134 -6.14 0.47 13.32
C GLY A 134 -6.17 1.48 12.17
N THR A 135 -5.51 2.61 12.40
CA THR A 135 -5.29 3.65 11.37
C THR A 135 -4.02 3.35 10.59
N LEU A 136 -4.09 3.39 9.26
CA LEU A 136 -2.98 3.07 8.37
C LEU A 136 -2.23 4.31 7.87
N ALA A 137 -2.95 5.42 7.66
CA ALA A 137 -2.38 6.71 7.24
C ALA A 137 -3.34 7.88 7.51
N VAL A 138 -2.80 9.10 7.51
CA VAL A 138 -3.57 10.36 7.66
C VAL A 138 -4.45 10.70 6.47
N SER A 139 -4.12 10.22 5.27
CA SER A 139 -4.86 10.49 4.03
C SER A 139 -4.59 9.42 2.97
N MET A 140 -5.36 9.41 1.87
CA MET A 140 -5.10 8.55 0.72
C MET A 140 -3.70 8.78 0.15
N ASP A 141 -3.31 10.04 -0.09
CA ASP A 141 -1.97 10.34 -0.63
C ASP A 141 -0.85 9.77 0.25
N ALA A 142 -0.94 9.98 1.56
CA ALA A 142 0.02 9.47 2.55
C ALA A 142 0.09 7.94 2.55
N TYR A 143 -1.06 7.28 2.38
CA TYR A 143 -1.15 5.82 2.27
C TYR A 143 -0.46 5.32 1.01
N LEU A 144 -0.72 5.94 -0.15
CA LEU A 144 -0.11 5.57 -1.43
C LEU A 144 1.40 5.81 -1.43
N ASP A 145 1.87 6.93 -0.87
CA ASP A 145 3.30 7.23 -0.69
C ASP A 145 4.01 6.14 0.12
N ALA A 146 3.48 5.81 1.30
CA ALA A 146 4.05 4.80 2.18
C ALA A 146 4.00 3.40 1.55
N LEU A 147 2.88 3.05 0.90
CA LEU A 147 2.72 1.76 0.22
C LEU A 147 3.70 1.62 -0.95
N PHE A 148 3.86 2.67 -1.75
CA PHE A 148 4.78 2.69 -2.89
C PHE A 148 6.23 2.60 -2.43
N CYS A 149 6.62 3.40 -1.44
CA CYS A 149 7.94 3.34 -0.82
C CYS A 149 8.24 1.92 -0.33
N GLY A 150 7.39 1.35 0.52
CA GLY A 150 7.59 0.02 1.07
C GLY A 150 7.66 -1.07 -0.01
N ALA A 151 6.78 -1.02 -1.01
CA ALA A 151 6.76 -2.00 -2.10
C ALA A 151 8.03 -1.92 -2.97
N LEU A 152 8.46 -0.72 -3.35
CA LEU A 152 9.68 -0.50 -4.13
C LEU A 152 10.89 -1.12 -3.41
N PHE A 153 11.11 -0.73 -2.16
CA PHE A 153 12.23 -1.25 -1.38
C PHE A 153 12.13 -2.77 -1.18
N ARG A 154 10.96 -3.30 -0.80
CA ARG A 154 10.78 -4.75 -0.64
C ARG A 154 11.07 -5.52 -1.93
N LYS A 155 10.79 -5.00 -3.12
CA LYS A 155 11.15 -5.68 -4.38
C LYS A 155 12.66 -5.65 -4.64
N HIS A 156 13.38 -4.67 -4.11
CA HIS A 156 14.84 -4.65 -4.15
C HIS A 156 15.50 -5.60 -3.13
N PHE A 157 14.77 -6.13 -2.15
CA PHE A 157 15.25 -7.12 -1.17
C PHE A 157 14.53 -8.47 -1.40
N ALA A 158 15.25 -9.52 -1.79
CA ALA A 158 14.62 -10.81 -2.11
C ALA A 158 13.80 -11.39 -0.94
N ALA A 159 12.81 -12.24 -1.24
CA ALA A 159 11.99 -12.91 -0.23
C ALA A 159 12.84 -13.85 0.65
N GLY A 160 12.52 -13.93 1.96
CA GLY A 160 13.24 -14.77 2.94
C GLY A 160 14.39 -14.08 3.69
N PHE A 161 14.64 -12.79 3.43
CA PHE A 161 15.77 -12.07 4.01
C PHE A 161 15.48 -11.38 5.36
N ALA A 162 14.23 -11.27 5.80
CA ALA A 162 13.85 -10.55 7.02
C ALA A 162 14.46 -11.17 8.30
N ASP A 163 14.77 -12.47 8.29
CA ASP A 163 15.36 -13.18 9.41
C ASP A 163 16.89 -12.98 9.50
N GLN A 164 17.51 -12.34 8.51
CA GLN A 164 18.94 -12.01 8.55
C GLN A 164 19.17 -10.66 9.26
N PRO A 165 20.03 -10.60 10.30
CA PRO A 165 20.29 -9.36 11.05
C PRO A 165 20.71 -8.17 10.17
N THR A 166 21.44 -8.44 9.09
CA THR A 166 21.91 -7.43 8.14
C THR A 166 20.79 -6.84 7.28
N THR A 167 19.70 -7.59 7.06
CA THR A 167 18.51 -7.09 6.35
C THR A 167 17.64 -6.24 7.27
N ARG A 168 17.52 -6.63 8.54
CA ARG A 168 16.79 -5.84 9.53
C ARG A 168 17.32 -4.40 9.61
N LEU A 169 18.64 -4.25 9.67
CA LEU A 169 19.34 -2.94 9.62
C LEU A 169 19.02 -2.11 8.37
N LYS A 170 18.64 -2.74 7.25
CA LYS A 170 18.27 -2.06 6.01
C LYS A 170 16.77 -1.75 5.93
N LEU A 171 15.93 -2.59 6.52
CA LEU A 171 14.48 -2.41 6.53
C LEU A 171 14.02 -1.38 7.57
N GLU A 172 14.74 -1.24 8.69
CA GLU A 172 14.41 -0.26 9.74
C GLU A 172 14.31 1.19 9.21
N PRO A 173 15.29 1.72 8.45
CA PRO A 173 15.14 3.03 7.82
C PRO A 173 13.97 3.12 6.84
N VAL A 174 13.65 2.04 6.13
CA VAL A 174 12.51 2.00 5.19
C VAL A 174 11.19 2.08 5.95
N ALA A 175 11.05 1.37 7.06
CA ALA A 175 9.86 1.42 7.91
C ALA A 175 9.68 2.81 8.54
N GLN A 176 10.77 3.43 9.00
CA GLN A 176 10.75 4.81 9.48
C GLN A 176 10.29 5.78 8.37
N LEU A 177 10.79 5.62 7.14
CA LEU A 177 10.38 6.45 6.01
C LEU A 177 8.90 6.26 5.67
N CYS A 178 8.41 5.02 5.60
CA CYS A 178 7.00 4.72 5.37
C CYS A 178 6.11 5.31 6.47
N THR A 179 6.57 5.27 7.72
CA THR A 179 5.88 5.86 8.88
C THR A 179 5.76 7.38 8.75
N VAL A 180 6.84 8.05 8.34
CA VAL A 180 6.84 9.49 8.08
C VAL A 180 5.86 9.83 6.96
N PHE A 181 5.88 9.09 5.84
CA PHE A 181 4.94 9.30 4.74
C PHE A 181 3.49 9.07 5.15
N ALA A 182 3.22 8.05 5.96
CA ALA A 182 1.88 7.75 6.46
C ALA A 182 1.31 8.82 7.41
N GLY A 183 2.16 9.72 7.92
CA GLY A 183 1.76 10.89 8.68
C GLY A 183 2.27 10.95 10.12
N GLY A 184 3.29 10.15 10.48
CA GLY A 184 4.02 10.27 11.75
C GLY A 184 4.07 9.01 12.61
N ALA A 185 4.65 9.15 13.80
CA ALA A 185 5.02 8.04 14.68
C ALA A 185 3.84 7.13 15.08
N GLN A 186 2.60 7.64 15.11
CA GLN A 186 1.45 6.80 15.43
C GLN A 186 1.19 5.66 14.44
N TYR A 187 1.78 5.70 13.22
CA TYR A 187 1.66 4.66 12.20
C TYR A 187 2.80 3.64 12.22
N GLU A 188 3.81 3.83 13.09
CA GLU A 188 5.06 3.07 13.08
C GLU A 188 4.84 1.57 13.20
N ARG A 189 4.03 1.17 14.19
CA ARG A 189 3.74 -0.24 14.48
C ARG A 189 3.19 -0.99 13.26
N PHE A 190 2.30 -0.33 12.50
CA PHE A 190 1.72 -0.93 11.30
C PHE A 190 2.78 -1.12 10.21
N TRP A 191 3.50 -0.05 9.84
CA TRP A 191 4.47 -0.11 8.74
C TRP A 191 5.69 -0.98 9.04
N ALA A 192 6.16 -1.00 10.29
CA ALA A 192 7.16 -1.96 10.76
C ALA A 192 6.66 -3.40 10.60
N GLY A 193 5.42 -3.69 11.04
CA GLY A 193 4.79 -5.00 10.91
C GLY A 193 4.64 -5.45 9.45
N VAL A 194 4.16 -4.58 8.56
CA VAL A 194 4.00 -4.85 7.12
C VAL A 194 5.34 -5.20 6.45
N LEU A 195 6.42 -4.56 6.90
CA LEU A 195 7.78 -4.82 6.40
C LEU A 195 8.49 -5.98 7.10
N GLY A 196 7.83 -6.68 8.04
CA GLY A 196 8.37 -7.84 8.74
C GLY A 196 9.31 -7.51 9.90
N LEU A 197 9.40 -6.24 10.31
CA LEU A 197 10.12 -5.82 11.50
C LEU A 197 9.21 -6.04 12.71
N ARG A 198 9.21 -7.25 13.27
CA ARG A 198 8.58 -7.47 14.57
C ARG A 198 9.41 -6.78 15.66
N HIS A 199 8.73 -6.02 16.50
CA HIS A 199 9.23 -5.66 17.82
C HIS A 199 9.02 -6.89 18.71
N GLU A 200 10.10 -7.37 19.31
CA GLU A 200 10.02 -8.19 20.53
C GLU A 200 9.50 -7.34 21.69
#